data_AF-A0A2P8IDE1-F1
#
_entry.id   AF-A0A2P8IDE1-F1
#
_cell.length_a   1.000
_cell.length_b   1.000
_cell.length_c   1.000
_cell.angle_alpha   90.00
_cell.angle_beta   90.00
_cell.angle_gamma   90.00
#
_symmetry.space_group_name_H-M   'P 1'
#
loop_
_entity.id
_entity.type
_entity.pdbx_description
1 polymer ?
#
loop_
_entity_poly.entity_id
_entity_poly.type
_entity_poly.pdbx_seq_one_letter_code
_entity_poly.pdbx_strand_id
1 'polypeptide(L)' 'MRNTEANTLAELIEDCTELPLELRGEQASALPEPGAVTPWRVDDANYAQVADLDVYV' A
#
# COMPACT_ATOMS: atom_id res chain seq x y z
N MET A 1 -26.15 -1.33 -11.92
CA MET A 1 -25.16 -2.37 -11.54
C MET A 1 -23.81 -1.70 -11.65
N ARG A 2 -23.24 -1.25 -10.52
CA ARG A 2 -21.94 -0.56 -10.50
C ARG A 2 -20.89 -1.63 -10.81
N ASN A 3 -20.10 -1.44 -11.86
CA ASN A 3 -18.97 -2.32 -12.17
C ASN A 3 -18.02 -2.21 -10.98
N THR A 4 -17.80 -3.30 -10.25
CA THR A 4 -16.94 -3.32 -9.05
C THR A 4 -15.46 -3.22 -9.38
N GLU A 5 -15.08 -3.28 -10.66
CA GLU A 5 -13.71 -3.11 -11.09
C GLU A 5 -13.55 -1.87 -11.97
N ALA A 6 -12.71 -0.96 -11.50
CA ALA A 6 -12.29 0.19 -12.25
C ALA A 6 -11.33 -0.24 -13.39
N ASN A 7 -11.59 0.26 -14.58
CA ASN A 7 -10.84 -0.06 -15.79
C ASN A 7 -9.80 1.01 -16.12
N THR A 8 -9.84 2.14 -15.39
CA THR A 8 -8.89 3.24 -15.53
C THR A 8 -8.45 3.76 -14.17
N LEU A 9 -7.26 4.40 -14.14
CA LEU A 9 -6.77 5.07 -12.95
C LEU A 9 -7.70 6.24 -12.52
N ALA A 10 -8.36 6.89 -13.48
CA ALA A 10 -9.31 7.96 -13.20
C ALA A 10 -10.55 7.44 -12.45
N GLU A 11 -11.10 6.29 -12.87
CA GLU A 11 -12.21 5.62 -12.18
C GLU A 11 -11.82 5.20 -10.76
N LEU A 12 -10.62 4.65 -10.56
CA LEU A 12 -10.11 4.33 -9.22
C LEU A 12 -10.03 5.56 -8.30
N ILE A 13 -9.58 6.69 -8.83
CA ILE A 13 -9.49 7.95 -8.08
C ILE A 13 -10.89 8.43 -7.71
N GLU A 14 -11.84 8.41 -8.65
CA GLU A 14 -13.23 8.81 -8.42
C GLU A 14 -13.87 7.97 -7.30
N ASP A 15 -13.75 6.64 -7.37
CA ASP A 15 -14.23 5.72 -6.33
C ASP A 15 -13.62 6.03 -4.95
N CYS A 16 -12.31 6.33 -4.90
CA CYS A 16 -11.63 6.71 -3.66
C CYS A 16 -12.12 8.07 -3.11
N THR A 17 -12.46 9.01 -3.99
CA THR A 17 -12.99 10.33 -3.60
C THR A 17 -14.47 10.30 -3.20
N GLU A 18 -15.19 9.22 -3.47
CA GLU A 18 -16.55 9.01 -2.99
C GLU A 18 -16.61 8.44 -1.55
N LEU A 19 -15.48 8.01 -0.98
CA LEU A 19 -15.47 7.47 0.40
C LEU A 19 -16.06 8.49 1.39
N PRO A 20 -17.08 8.12 2.20
CA PRO A 20 -17.64 9.00 3.23
C PRO A 20 -16.56 9.58 4.16
N LEU A 21 -16.71 10.85 4.52
CA LEU A 21 -15.72 11.58 5.33
C LEU A 21 -15.47 10.90 6.68
N GLU A 22 -16.51 10.27 7.21
CA GLU A 22 -16.52 9.58 8.50
C GLU A 22 -15.68 8.29 8.48
N LEU A 23 -15.45 7.72 7.29
CA LEU A 23 -14.57 6.56 7.09
C LEU A 23 -13.14 6.97 6.75
N ARG A 24 -12.93 8.23 6.37
CA ARG A 24 -11.60 8.82 6.23
C ARG A 24 -11.16 9.16 7.65
N GLY A 25 -10.38 8.29 8.29
CA GLY A 25 -9.88 8.49 9.66
C GLY A 25 -9.36 9.91 9.90
N GLU A 26 -9.30 10.35 11.17
CA GLU A 26 -9.05 11.75 11.58
C GLU A 26 -8.29 12.59 10.55
N GLN A 27 -9.04 13.35 9.75
CA GLN A 27 -8.52 14.05 8.57
C GLN A 27 -7.54 15.19 8.88
N ALA A 28 -7.24 15.45 10.14
CA ALA A 28 -6.38 16.54 10.57
C ALA A 28 -5.82 16.31 11.98
N SER A 29 -5.19 15.17 12.22
CA SER A 29 -3.99 15.19 13.07
C SER A 29 -2.84 15.07 12.10
N ALA A 30 -1.99 16.12 12.02
CA ALA A 30 -0.87 16.21 11.09
C ALA A 30 -0.24 14.83 10.84
N LEU A 31 -0.18 14.41 9.57
CA LEU A 31 0.50 13.17 9.21
C LEU A 31 1.87 13.21 9.90
N PRO A 32 2.31 12.11 10.54
CA PRO A 32 3.60 12.10 11.19
C PRO A 32 4.66 12.50 10.17
N GLU A 33 5.55 13.42 10.57
CA GLU A 33 6.69 13.80 9.75
C GLU A 33 7.44 12.55 9.31
N PRO A 34 7.79 12.42 8.01
CA PRO A 34 8.57 11.29 7.54
C PRO A 34 9.83 11.11 8.40
N GLY A 35 9.93 9.95 9.06
CA GLY A 35 11.10 9.63 9.87
C GLY A 35 12.36 9.47 9.03
N ALA A 36 13.53 9.55 9.67
CA ALA A 36 14.77 9.17 9.02
C ALA A 36 14.70 7.72 8.55
N VAL A 37 14.89 7.51 7.25
CA VAL A 37 14.88 6.18 6.65
C VAL A 37 16.20 5.46 6.93
N THR A 38 16.12 4.27 7.51
CA THR A 38 17.25 3.35 7.53
C THR A 38 17.35 2.69 6.16
N PRO A 39 18.51 2.69 5.49
CA PRO A 39 18.69 1.96 4.24
C PRO A 39 18.34 0.48 4.44
N TRP A 40 17.49 -0.05 3.58
CA TRP A 40 17.16 -1.46 3.62
C TRP A 40 18.40 -2.27 3.26
N ARG A 41 18.75 -3.22 4.13
CA ARG A 41 19.80 -4.21 3.89
C ARG A 41 19.10 -5.55 3.72
N VAL A 42 19.34 -6.19 2.59
CA VAL A 42 18.97 -7.58 2.38
C VAL A 42 20.16 -8.42 2.80
N ASP A 43 19.94 -9.34 3.73
CA ASP A 43 20.94 -10.31 4.17
C ASP A 43 20.38 -11.74 4.12
N ASP A 44 21.21 -12.70 4.55
CA ASP A 44 20.87 -14.12 4.52
C ASP A 44 19.65 -14.44 5.40
N ALA A 45 19.40 -13.65 6.45
CA ALA A 45 18.21 -13.83 7.28
C ALA A 45 16.94 -13.42 6.55
N ASN A 46 16.99 -12.39 5.68
CA ASN A 46 15.88 -12.06 4.79
C ASN A 46 15.66 -13.16 3.74
N TYR A 47 16.74 -13.69 3.17
CA TYR A 47 16.67 -14.76 2.17
C TYR A 47 16.01 -16.03 2.76
N ALA A 48 16.37 -16.40 3.99
CA ALA A 48 15.85 -17.58 4.67
C ALA A 48 14.34 -17.51 5.02
N GLN A 49 13.70 -16.33 4.93
CA GLN A 49 12.26 -16.17 5.18
C GLN A 49 11.38 -16.63 4.01
N VAL A 50 11.95 -16.79 2.83
CA VAL A 50 11.21 -17.15 1.62
C VAL A 50 11.33 -18.66 1.39
N ALA A 51 10.21 -19.36 1.53
CA ALA A 51 10.14 -20.79 1.23
C ALA A 51 10.25 -21.03 -0.28
N ASP A 52 10.89 -22.14 -0.66
CA ASP A 52 11.02 -22.64 -2.03
C ASP A 52 11.61 -21.64 -3.04
N LEU A 53 12.41 -20.67 -2.58
CA LEU A 53 13.05 -19.68 -3.45
C LEU A 53 14.05 -20.32 -4.43
N ASP A 54 14.64 -21.45 -4.04
CA ASP A 54 15.53 -22.29 -4.84
C ASP A 54 14.83 -22.99 -6.02
N VAL A 55 13.49 -23.01 -6.05
CA VAL A 55 12.70 -23.58 -7.16
C VAL A 55 12.62 -22.63 -8.35
N TYR A 56 12.94 -21.34 -8.17
CA TYR A 56 12.79 -20.28 -9.17
C TYR A 56 14.11 -19.89 -9.88
N VAL A 57 15.07 -20.81 -9.96
CA VAL A 57 16.38 -20.61 -10.64
C VAL A 57 16.30 -20.92 -12.13
#